data_AF-A0A3Q7JBW8-F1
#
_entry.id   AF-A0A3Q7JBW8-F1
#
_cell.length_a   1.000
_cell.length_b   1.000
_cell.length_c   1.000
_cell.angle_alpha   90.00
_cell.angle_beta   90.00
_cell.angle_gamma   90.00
#
_symmetry.space_group_name_H-M   'P 1'
#
loop_
_entity.id
_entity.type
_entity.pdbx_description
1 polymer ?
#
loop_
_entity_poly.entity_id
_entity_poly.type
_entity_poly.pdbx_seq_one_letter_code
_entity_poly.pdbx_strand_id
1 'polypeptide(L)'
;MALKNTYRRYISSDGKLEMSLQEFKKWIKKFDTDKDGKISKEELREAVRTNGGGWLSKIKGSHGMRVGDSNGDGFIDEKEFKNLVEFAQRNLGVRVI
;
A
#
# COMPACT_ATOMS: atom_id res chain seq x y z
N MET A 1 8.75 16.26 11.58
CA MET A 1 9.02 14.85 11.20
C MET A 1 8.19 13.91 12.06
N ALA A 2 6.94 13.60 11.66
CA ALA A 2 5.99 12.84 12.51
C ALA A 2 5.68 11.41 12.01
N LEU A 3 6.18 11.02 10.84
CA LEU A 3 5.75 9.77 10.19
C LEU A 3 6.57 8.53 10.58
N LYS A 4 7.70 8.71 11.27
CA LYS A 4 8.50 7.58 11.79
C LYS A 4 7.85 6.89 12.99
N ASN A 5 6.85 7.48 13.63
CA ASN A 5 6.31 6.99 14.91
C ASN A 5 5.08 6.07 14.75
N THR A 6 4.26 6.26 13.71
CA THR A 6 3.02 5.50 13.50
C THR A 6 3.26 4.09 12.96
N TYR A 7 4.27 3.91 12.09
CA TYR A 7 4.58 2.60 11.52
C TYR A 7 5.51 1.73 12.38
N ARG A 8 6.09 2.30 13.45
CA ARG A 8 7.06 1.61 14.32
C ARG A 8 6.47 0.40 15.04
N ARG A 9 5.16 0.41 15.29
CA ARG A 9 4.43 -0.71 15.91
C ARG A 9 4.22 -1.89 14.96
N TYR A 10 4.35 -1.67 13.66
CA TYR A 10 4.23 -2.71 12.63
C TYR A 10 5.60 -3.26 12.22
N ILE A 11 6.69 -2.97 12.93
CA ILE A 11 8.01 -3.53 12.59
C ILE A 11 8.22 -4.82 13.39
N SER A 12 8.39 -5.94 12.70
CA SER A 12 8.75 -7.24 13.28
C SER A 12 10.21 -7.23 13.76
N SER A 13 10.59 -8.19 14.60
CA SER A 13 11.95 -8.33 15.13
C SER A 13 13.01 -8.48 14.04
N ASP A 14 12.64 -8.98 12.86
CA ASP A 14 13.50 -9.11 11.68
C ASP A 14 13.61 -7.82 10.82
N GLY A 15 12.95 -6.73 11.25
CA GLY A 15 13.00 -5.43 10.56
C GLY A 15 11.99 -5.27 9.41
N LYS A 16 11.17 -6.29 9.13
CA LYS A 16 10.06 -6.20 8.16
C LYS A 16 8.83 -5.52 8.73
N LEU A 17 8.05 -4.91 7.86
CA LEU A 17 6.79 -4.27 8.22
C LEU A 17 5.68 -5.32 8.22
N GLU A 18 5.26 -5.80 9.38
CA GLU A 18 4.23 -6.82 9.56
C GLU A 18 2.87 -6.18 9.87
N MET A 19 1.84 -6.52 9.09
CA MET A 19 0.46 -6.06 9.33
C MET A 19 -0.54 -7.15 8.94
N SER A 20 -1.73 -7.15 9.54
CA SER A 20 -2.75 -8.12 9.16
C SER A 20 -3.44 -7.74 7.85
N LEU A 21 -4.08 -8.71 7.18
CA LEU A 21 -4.97 -8.44 6.05
C LEU A 21 -6.03 -7.38 6.38
N GLN A 22 -6.56 -7.37 7.60
CA GLN A 22 -7.54 -6.37 8.03
C GLN A 22 -6.94 -4.97 8.15
N GLU A 23 -5.73 -4.85 8.69
CA GLU A 23 -5.03 -3.56 8.77
C GLU A 23 -4.66 -3.05 7.39
N PHE A 24 -4.19 -3.93 6.50
CA PHE A 24 -3.94 -3.58 5.11
C PHE A 24 -5.24 -3.13 4.40
N LYS A 25 -6.36 -3.81 4.64
CA LYS A 25 -7.67 -3.43 4.07
C LYS A 25 -8.18 -2.10 4.61
N LYS A 26 -8.06 -1.84 5.92
CA LYS A 26 -8.37 -0.53 6.51
C LYS A 26 -7.48 0.57 5.94
N TRP A 27 -6.22 0.24 5.70
CA TRP A 27 -5.25 1.16 5.16
C TRP A 27 -5.56 1.51 3.70
N ILE A 28 -5.96 0.54 2.88
CA ILE A 28 -6.49 0.77 1.52
C ILE A 28 -7.74 1.65 1.56
N LYS A 29 -8.72 1.31 2.43
CA LYS A 29 -9.92 2.14 2.65
C LYS A 29 -9.63 3.56 3.14
N LYS A 30 -8.44 3.82 3.67
CA LYS A 30 -8.02 5.16 4.09
C LYS A 30 -7.58 6.01 2.92
N PHE A 31 -7.26 5.41 1.77
CA PHE A 31 -6.86 6.13 0.56
C PHE A 31 -7.98 6.27 -0.44
N ASP A 32 -8.84 5.28 -0.50
CA ASP A 32 -10.14 5.31 -1.17
C ASP A 32 -10.98 6.45 -0.57
N THR A 33 -10.85 7.63 -1.19
CA THR A 33 -11.39 8.90 -0.72
C THR A 33 -12.82 9.06 -1.18
N ASP A 34 -13.10 8.60 -2.40
CA ASP A 34 -14.44 8.57 -2.98
C ASP A 34 -15.28 7.34 -2.54
N LYS A 35 -14.64 6.36 -1.88
CA LYS A 35 -15.26 5.14 -1.32
C LYS A 35 -15.84 4.24 -2.40
N ASP A 36 -15.22 4.23 -3.58
CA ASP A 36 -15.63 3.40 -4.70
C ASP A 36 -15.10 1.96 -4.58
N GLY A 37 -14.25 1.68 -3.58
CA GLY A 37 -13.69 0.36 -3.29
C GLY A 37 -12.45 0.01 -4.10
N LYS A 38 -11.93 0.95 -4.91
CA LYS A 38 -10.67 0.84 -5.64
C LYS A 38 -9.77 2.02 -5.28
N ILE A 39 -8.48 1.93 -5.63
CA ILE A 39 -7.54 3.05 -5.45
C ILE A 39 -7.09 3.53 -6.81
N SER A 40 -7.42 4.77 -7.13
CA SER A 40 -6.92 5.44 -8.33
C SER A 40 -5.45 5.86 -8.18
N LYS A 41 -4.76 6.06 -9.31
CA LYS A 41 -3.42 6.67 -9.36
C LYS A 41 -3.34 8.01 -8.61
N GLU A 42 -4.41 8.79 -8.64
CA GLU A 42 -4.48 10.10 -7.97
C GLU A 42 -4.59 9.95 -6.46
N GLU A 43 -5.48 9.09 -5.97
CA GLU A 43 -5.61 8.78 -4.55
C GLU A 43 -4.35 8.16 -3.98
N LEU A 44 -3.70 7.25 -4.71
CA LEU A 44 -2.40 6.69 -4.32
C LEU A 44 -1.31 7.77 -4.28
N ARG A 45 -1.36 8.76 -5.18
CA ARG A 45 -0.40 9.87 -5.19
C ARG A 45 -0.61 10.79 -4.00
N GLU A 46 -1.86 11.06 -3.65
CA GLU A 46 -2.23 11.85 -2.48
C GLU A 46 -1.88 11.12 -1.19
N ALA A 47 -2.21 9.84 -1.10
CA ALA A 47 -1.81 8.90 -0.04
C ALA A 47 -0.33 8.98 0.31
N VAL A 48 0.54 8.93 -0.70
CA VAL A 48 2.00 8.99 -0.54
C VAL A 48 2.46 10.36 -0.05
N ARG A 49 1.78 11.43 -0.48
CA ARG A 49 2.04 12.80 0.00
C ARG A 49 1.64 12.95 1.47
N THR A 50 0.46 12.45 1.85
CA THR A 50 -0.14 12.67 3.17
C THR A 50 0.45 11.76 4.25
N ASN A 51 0.70 10.48 3.93
CA ASN A 51 1.37 9.53 4.85
C ASN A 51 2.91 9.54 4.72
N GLY A 52 3.44 10.49 3.94
CA GLY A 52 4.85 10.88 3.75
C GLY A 52 5.90 9.78 3.81
N GLY A 53 6.07 9.11 2.67
CA GLY A 53 7.33 8.47 2.29
C GLY A 53 7.68 7.20 3.05
N GLY A 54 7.56 6.06 2.36
CA GLY A 54 7.94 4.74 2.87
C GLY A 54 7.81 3.70 1.76
N TRP A 55 7.44 2.46 2.10
CA TRP A 55 7.11 1.42 1.10
C TRP A 55 6.04 1.88 0.09
N LEU A 56 5.13 2.76 0.52
CA LEU A 56 4.19 3.52 -0.33
C LEU A 56 4.85 4.22 -1.51
N SER A 57 6.00 4.86 -1.28
CA SER A 57 6.70 5.58 -2.34
C SER A 57 7.27 4.61 -3.37
N LYS A 58 7.59 3.38 -2.97
CA LYS A 58 8.02 2.31 -3.88
C LYS A 58 6.82 1.75 -4.65
N ILE A 59 5.64 1.69 -4.05
CA ILE A 59 4.39 1.31 -4.74
C ILE A 59 3.99 2.36 -5.78
N LYS A 60 4.05 3.64 -5.41
CA LYS A 60 3.75 4.76 -6.32
C LYS A 60 4.67 4.80 -7.54
N GLY A 61 5.90 4.29 -7.41
CA GLY A 61 6.80 4.14 -8.55
C GLY A 61 6.14 3.32 -9.65
N SER A 62 6.48 3.59 -10.91
CA SER A 62 5.87 2.96 -12.09
C SER A 62 5.87 1.42 -12.07
N HIS A 63 6.70 0.80 -11.22
CA HIS A 63 6.75 -0.64 -11.00
C HIS A 63 5.62 -1.16 -10.08
N GLY A 64 5.41 -0.56 -8.91
CA GLY A 64 4.40 -1.06 -7.97
C GLY A 64 2.98 -0.83 -8.47
N MET A 65 2.73 0.30 -9.13
CA MET A 65 1.45 0.53 -9.79
C MET A 65 1.22 -0.50 -10.89
N ARG A 66 2.18 -0.76 -11.79
CA ARG A 66 2.03 -1.77 -12.86
C ARG A 66 1.79 -3.19 -12.35
N VAL A 67 2.32 -3.53 -11.18
CA VAL A 67 2.12 -4.86 -10.59
C VAL A 67 0.75 -4.96 -9.90
N GLY A 68 0.28 -3.88 -9.29
CA GLY A 68 -1.08 -3.79 -8.75
C GLY A 68 -2.13 -3.78 -9.87
N ASP A 69 -2.02 -2.79 -10.76
CA ASP A 69 -2.84 -2.52 -11.96
C ASP A 69 -2.52 -3.55 -13.07
N SER A 70 -2.95 -4.79 -12.86
CA SER A 70 -2.72 -5.91 -13.78
C SER A 70 -3.59 -5.82 -15.02
N ASN A 71 -4.77 -5.21 -14.89
CA ASN A 71 -5.69 -4.97 -15.98
C ASN A 71 -5.35 -3.70 -16.79
N GLY A 72 -4.51 -2.80 -16.25
CA GLY A 72 -4.08 -1.57 -16.91
C GLY A 72 -5.11 -0.44 -16.90
N ASP A 73 -6.17 -0.54 -16.11
CA ASP A 73 -7.25 0.45 -16.03
C ASP A 73 -6.85 1.71 -15.23
N GLY A 74 -5.72 1.66 -14.52
CA GLY A 74 -5.22 2.77 -13.72
C GLY A 74 -5.77 2.86 -12.31
N PHE A 75 -6.48 1.84 -11.88
CA PHE A 75 -7.00 1.64 -10.53
C PHE A 75 -6.41 0.36 -9.94
N ILE A 76 -6.57 0.18 -8.64
CA ILE A 76 -6.28 -1.09 -7.96
C ILE A 76 -7.58 -1.52 -7.29
N ASP A 77 -8.22 -2.56 -7.82
CA ASP A 77 -9.47 -3.10 -7.29
C ASP A 77 -9.24 -4.26 -6.27
N GLU A 78 -10.32 -4.74 -5.63
CA GLU A 78 -10.22 -5.83 -4.64
C GLU A 78 -9.62 -7.14 -5.19
N LYS A 79 -9.72 -7.41 -6.50
CA LYS A 79 -9.09 -8.59 -7.12
C LYS A 79 -7.58 -8.40 -7.24
N GLU A 80 -7.17 -7.19 -7.60
CA GLU A 80 -5.78 -6.77 -7.79
C GLU A 80 -5.04 -6.49 -6.47
N PHE A 81 -5.80 -6.25 -5.41
CA PHE A 81 -5.32 -6.12 -4.04
C PHE A 81 -4.35 -7.24 -3.63
N LYS A 82 -4.65 -8.49 -4.03
CA LYS A 82 -3.80 -9.65 -3.70
C LYS A 82 -2.43 -9.55 -4.39
N ASN A 83 -2.40 -9.07 -5.63
CA ASN A 83 -1.16 -8.86 -6.38
C ASN A 83 -0.31 -7.77 -5.71
N LEU A 84 -0.97 -6.71 -5.21
CA LEU A 84 -0.29 -5.66 -4.46
C LEU A 84 0.29 -6.17 -3.13
N VAL A 85 -0.45 -7.00 -2.40
CA VAL A 85 0.02 -7.64 -1.15
C VAL A 85 1.23 -8.53 -1.42
N GLU A 86 1.16 -9.39 -2.44
CA GLU A 86 2.27 -10.28 -2.79
C GLU A 86 3.51 -9.49 -3.22
N PHE A 87 3.32 -8.41 -3.99
CA PHE A 87 4.40 -7.50 -4.37
C PHE A 87 5.04 -6.84 -3.16
N ALA A 88 4.24 -6.39 -2.19
CA ALA A 88 4.73 -5.77 -0.97
C ALA A 88 5.51 -6.76 -0.09
N GLN A 89 5.07 -8.02 -0.02
CA GLN A 89 5.77 -9.11 0.66
C GLN A 89 7.12 -9.44 0.03
N ARG A 90 7.21 -9.49 -1.30
CA ARG A 90 8.45 -9.85 -2.00
C ARG A 90 9.44 -8.69 -2.15
N ASN A 91 8.96 -7.49 -2.46
CA ASN A 91 9.83 -6.39 -2.90
C ASN A 91 10.00 -5.27 -1.88
N LEU A 92 9.09 -5.17 -0.90
CA LEU A 92 9.01 -4.03 0.01
C LEU A 92 9.32 -4.39 1.46
N GLY A 93 9.53 -5.67 1.76
CA GLY A 93 9.77 -6.15 3.11
C GLY A 93 8.55 -5.99 4.01
N VAL A 94 7.34 -6.08 3.44
CA VAL A 94 6.07 -5.96 4.17
C VAL A 94 5.45 -7.34 4.33
N ARG A 95 5.39 -7.89 5.54
CA ARG A 95 4.73 -9.18 5.79
C ARG A 95 3.25 -8.96 6.10
N VAL A 96 2.38 -9.27 5.15
CA VAL A 96 0.93 -9.32 5.43
C VAL A 96 0.56 -10.70 5.97
N ILE A 97 -0.04 -10.77 7.17
CA ILE A 97 -0.45 -12.03 7.84
C ILE A 97 -1.97 -12.15 7.99
#